data_AF-A0A7I0J736-F1
#
_entry.id   AF-A0A7I0J736-F1
#
_cell.length_a   1.000
_cell.length_b   1.000
_cell.length_c   1.000
_cell.angle_alpha   90.00
_cell.angle_beta   90.00
_cell.angle_gamma   90.00
#
_symmetry.space_group_name_H-M   'P 1'
#
loop_
_entity.id
_entity.type
_entity.pdbx_description
1 polymer ?
#
loop_
_entity_poly.entity_id
_entity_poly.type
_entity_poly.pdbx_seq_one_letter_code
_entity_poly.pdbx_strand_id
1 'polypeptide(L)'
;MSSESERVARAGDYVFGLMNDRERARAERDLEIDPAFRDTVLRLAERLRALDPAAAEARGNRWELVTQRLAELPQMQARLAGNAA
;
A
#
# COMPACT_ATOMS: atom_id res chain seq x y z
N MET A 1 -20.43 -12.75 -5.24
CA MET A 1 -19.21 -12.76 -4.40
C MET A 1 -19.00 -11.33 -3.94
N SER A 2 -18.90 -11.10 -2.63
CA SER A 2 -18.93 -9.75 -2.04
C SER A 2 -17.76 -8.92 -2.54
N SER A 3 -18.00 -7.65 -2.90
CA SER A 3 -16.96 -6.69 -3.32
C SER A 3 -15.80 -6.59 -2.32
N GLU A 4 -16.07 -6.86 -1.04
CA GLU A 4 -15.10 -6.96 0.03
C GLU A 4 -14.13 -8.15 -0.10
N SER A 5 -14.62 -9.34 -0.45
CA SER A 5 -13.75 -10.52 -0.62
C SER A 5 -12.81 -10.35 -1.81
N GLU A 6 -13.31 -9.74 -2.89
CA GLU A 6 -12.51 -9.41 -4.07
C GLU A 6 -11.45 -8.33 -3.76
N ARG A 7 -11.82 -7.35 -2.94
CA ARG A 7 -10.91 -6.32 -2.42
C ARG A 7 -9.78 -6.92 -1.58
N VAL A 8 -10.09 -7.88 -0.70
CA VAL A 8 -9.09 -8.58 0.13
C VAL A 8 -8.15 -9.44 -0.72
N ALA A 9 -8.68 -10.19 -1.69
CA ALA A 9 -7.87 -10.99 -2.60
C ALA A 9 -6.88 -10.12 -3.38
N ARG A 10 -7.36 -9.02 -3.99
CA ARG A 10 -6.50 -8.05 -4.69
C ARG A 10 -5.47 -7.40 -3.79
N ALA A 11 -5.83 -7.03 -2.55
CA ALA A 11 -4.89 -6.46 -1.59
C ALA A 11 -3.79 -7.48 -1.26
N GLY A 12 -4.14 -8.76 -1.14
CA GLY A 12 -3.21 -9.88 -1.03
C GLY A 12 -2.24 -9.95 -2.19
N ASP A 13 -2.74 -10.10 -3.40
CA ASP A 13 -1.91 -10.24 -4.61
C ASP A 13 -0.99 -9.03 -4.82
N TYR A 14 -1.49 -7.82 -4.52
CA TYR A 14 -0.70 -6.59 -4.55
C TYR A 14 0.45 -6.61 -3.53
N VAL A 15 0.16 -6.96 -2.27
CA VAL A 15 1.17 -7.00 -1.20
C VAL A 15 2.16 -8.14 -1.40
N PHE A 16 1.76 -9.28 -1.95
CA PHE A 16 2.67 -10.39 -2.26
C PHE A 16 3.46 -10.16 -3.56
N GLY A 17 3.07 -9.17 -4.38
CA GLY A 17 3.72 -8.88 -5.65
C GLY A 17 3.42 -9.92 -6.72
N LEU A 18 2.24 -10.54 -6.64
CA LEU A 18 1.76 -11.57 -7.57
C LEU A 18 1.01 -10.97 -8.78
N MET A 19 0.77 -9.65 -8.76
CA MET A 19 0.08 -8.93 -9.83
C MET A 19 0.97 -8.68 -11.03
N ASN A 20 0.38 -8.81 -12.23
CA ASN A 20 0.99 -8.33 -13.47
C ASN A 20 0.93 -6.79 -13.57
N ASP A 21 1.68 -6.18 -14.50
CA ASP A 21 1.81 -4.71 -14.58
C ASP A 21 0.46 -3.99 -14.75
N ARG A 22 -0.50 -4.61 -15.45
CA ARG A 22 -1.84 -4.05 -15.65
C ARG A 22 -2.70 -4.12 -14.39
N GLU A 23 -2.67 -5.24 -13.69
CA GLU A 23 -3.33 -5.41 -12.39
C GLU A 23 -2.73 -4.48 -11.35
N ARG A 24 -1.41 -4.30 -11.40
CA ARG A 24 -0.68 -3.40 -10.51
C ARG A 24 -1.09 -1.95 -10.71
N ALA A 25 -1.14 -1.47 -11.94
CA ALA A 25 -1.60 -0.11 -12.25
C ALA A 25 -3.06 0.12 -11.79
N ARG A 26 -3.92 -0.91 -11.86
CA ARG A 26 -5.28 -0.84 -11.30
C ARG A 26 -5.26 -0.77 -9.78
N ALA A 27 -4.48 -1.63 -9.11
CA ALA A 27 -4.36 -1.62 -7.66
C ALA A 27 -3.80 -0.29 -7.13
N GLU A 28 -2.83 0.32 -7.83
CA GLU A 28 -2.30 1.64 -7.50
C GLU A 28 -3.38 2.72 -7.60
N ARG A 29 -4.21 2.67 -8.64
CA ARG A 29 -5.35 3.59 -8.78
C ARG A 29 -6.44 3.35 -7.74
N ASP A 30 -6.66 2.10 -7.35
CA ASP A 30 -7.60 1.74 -6.28
C ASP A 30 -7.10 2.20 -4.91
N LEU A 31 -5.78 2.27 -4.67
CA LEU A 31 -5.22 2.86 -3.44
C LEU A 31 -5.54 4.35 -3.28
N GLU A 32 -5.56 5.07 -4.40
CA GLU A 32 -5.90 6.50 -4.44
C GLU A 32 -7.40 6.73 -4.21
N ILE A 33 -8.25 5.89 -4.81
CA ILE A 33 -9.70 6.12 -4.89
C ILE A 33 -10.47 5.41 -3.75
N ASP A 34 -10.06 4.20 -3.34
CA ASP A 34 -10.78 3.37 -2.37
C ASP A 34 -10.08 3.35 -1.00
N PRO A 35 -10.61 4.07 0.01
CA PRO A 35 -10.04 4.07 1.36
C PRO A 35 -10.14 2.70 2.06
N ALA A 36 -11.16 1.89 1.76
CA ALA A 36 -11.29 0.56 2.35
C ALA A 36 -10.28 -0.44 1.77
N PHE A 37 -9.91 -0.27 0.49
CA PHE A 37 -8.82 -1.05 -0.11
C PHE A 37 -7.48 -0.69 0.55
N ARG A 38 -7.23 0.60 0.74
CA ARG A 38 -6.04 1.11 1.43
C ARG A 38 -5.87 0.54 2.83
N ASP A 39 -6.92 0.58 3.64
CA ASP A 39 -6.90 0.02 4.99
C ASP A 39 -6.64 -1.49 5.00
N THR A 40 -7.15 -2.20 3.98
CA THR A 40 -6.95 -3.65 3.85
C THR A 40 -5.50 -3.97 3.52
N VAL A 41 -4.89 -3.22 2.59
CA VAL A 41 -3.45 -3.33 2.25
C VAL A 41 -2.58 -3.03 3.47
N LEU A 42 -2.91 -1.99 4.26
CA LEU A 42 -2.19 -1.65 5.49
C LEU A 42 -2.26 -2.76 6.54
N ARG A 43 -3.47 -3.26 6.86
CA ARG A 43 -3.63 -4.37 7.82
C ARG A 43 -2.88 -5.63 7.37
N LEU A 44 -2.86 -5.92 6.08
CA LEU A 44 -2.14 -7.07 5.55
C LEU A 44 -0.63 -6.89 5.67
N ALA A 45 -0.12 -5.69 5.37
CA ALA A 45 1.29 -5.36 5.52
C ALA A 45 1.76 -5.41 6.97
N GLU A 46 0.97 -4.89 7.91
CA GLU A 46 1.24 -5.00 9.36
C GLU A 46 1.27 -6.45 9.82
N ARG A 47 0.30 -7.26 9.38
CA ARG A 47 0.27 -8.69 9.70
C ARG A 47 1.49 -9.43 9.15
N LEU A 48 1.97 -9.10 7.95
CA LEU A 48 3.18 -9.69 7.38
C LEU A 48 4.44 -9.26 8.13
N ARG A 49 4.55 -7.99 8.53
CA ARG A 49 5.66 -7.49 9.36
C ARG A 49 5.69 -8.19 10.73
N ALA A 50 4.53 -8.46 11.32
CA ALA A 50 4.42 -9.20 12.57
C ALA A 50 4.79 -10.69 12.42
N LEU A 51 4.57 -11.27 11.24
CA LEU A 51 4.89 -12.66 10.93
C LEU A 51 6.37 -12.88 10.61
N ASP A 52 7.02 -11.94 9.92
CA ASP A 52 8.43 -12.02 9.59
C ASP A 52 9.10 -10.63 9.58
N PRO A 53 9.67 -10.19 10.72
CA PRO A 53 10.37 -8.92 10.84
C PRO A 53 11.65 -8.87 9.99
N ALA A 54 12.29 -10.01 9.72
CA ALA A 54 13.56 -10.09 9.00
C ALA A 54 13.38 -9.99 7.48
N ALA A 55 12.30 -10.56 6.92
CA ALA A 55 11.92 -10.34 5.53
C ALA A 55 11.39 -8.91 5.28
N ALA A 56 10.89 -8.23 6.31
CA ALA A 56 10.43 -6.85 6.23
C ALA A 56 11.59 -5.85 5.99
N GLU A 57 12.81 -6.13 6.47
CA GLU A 57 14.00 -5.31 6.17
C GLU A 57 14.42 -5.42 4.70
N ALA A 58 14.39 -6.63 4.11
CA ALA A 58 14.69 -6.82 2.69
C ALA A 58 13.64 -6.17 1.77
N ARG A 59 12.38 -6.07 2.22
CA ARG A 59 11.31 -5.26 1.58
C ARG A 59 11.39 -3.77 1.93
N GLY A 60 12.11 -3.41 3.00
CA GLY A 60 12.31 -2.05 3.48
C GLY A 60 12.85 -1.12 2.41
N ASN A 61 13.83 -1.57 1.62
CA ASN A 61 14.36 -0.80 0.48
C ASN A 61 13.29 -0.45 -0.57
N ARG A 62 12.29 -1.32 -0.77
CA ARG A 62 11.19 -1.08 -1.70
C ARG A 62 10.15 -0.13 -1.08
N TRP A 63 9.96 -0.22 0.23
CA TRP A 63 9.07 0.65 1.00
C TRP A 63 9.62 2.06 1.17
N GLU A 64 10.93 2.24 1.35
CA GLU A 64 11.60 3.55 1.32
C GLU A 64 11.39 4.26 -0.02
N LEU A 65 11.47 3.52 -1.13
CA LEU A 65 11.26 4.06 -2.47
C LEU A 65 9.80 4.51 -2.69
N VAL A 66 8.83 3.77 -2.15
CA VAL A 66 7.42 4.16 -2.14
C VAL A 66 7.18 5.36 -1.22
N THR A 67 7.83 5.42 -0.05
CA THR A 67 7.69 6.52 0.90
C THR A 67 8.31 7.82 0.37
N GLN A 68 9.47 7.74 -0.30
CA GLN A 68 10.07 8.89 -1.00
C GLN A 68 9.16 9.39 -2.12
N ARG A 69 8.63 8.48 -2.94
CA ARG A 69 7.69 8.83 -4.02
C ARG A 69 6.40 9.46 -3.49
N LEU A 70 5.89 8.98 -2.34
CA LEU A 70 4.73 9.57 -1.67
C LEU A 70 5.04 10.97 -1.10
N ALA A 71 6.24 11.20 -0.56
CA ALA A 71 6.67 12.51 -0.07
C ALA A 71 6.92 13.54 -1.19
N GLU A 72 7.29 13.07 -2.38
CA GLU A 72 7.42 13.90 -3.59
C GLU A 72 6.07 14.36 -4.17
N LEU A 73 4.94 13.78 -3.74
CA LEU A 73 3.63 14.19 -4.22
C LEU A 73 3.14 15.49 -3.53
N PRO A 74 2.70 16.51 -4.29
CA PRO A 74 2.26 17.80 -3.74
C PRO A 74 1.11 17.70 -2.72
N GLN A 75 0.20 16.75 -2.93
CA GLN A 75 -0.93 16.49 -2.02
C GLN A 75 -0.51 15.92 -0.66
N MET A 76 0.64 15.25 -0.54
CA MET A 76 1.19 14.80 0.74
C MET A 76 1.99 15.89 1.45
N GLN A 77 2.66 16.78 0.71
CA GLN A 77 3.35 17.95 1.28
C GLN A 77 2.38 18.91 1.97
N ALA A 78 1.18 19.11 1.41
CA ALA A 78 0.13 19.90 2.06
C ALA A 78 -0.37 19.27 3.39
N ARG A 79 -0.41 17.94 3.47
CA ARG A 79 -0.81 17.20 4.68
C ARG A 79 0.28 17.21 5.77
N LEU A 80 1.55 17.16 5.37
CA LEU A 80 2.68 17.23 6.31
C LEU A 80 2.92 18.66 6.81
N ALA A 81 2.76 19.67 5.95
CA ALA A 81 2.83 21.09 6.34
C ALA A 81 1.64 21.53 7.21
N GLY A 82 0.46 20.95 7.01
CA GLY A 82 -0.72 21.20 7.84
C GLY A 82 -0.69 20.57 9.24
N ASN A 83 0.32 19.76 9.57
CA ASN A 83 0.48 19.11 10.87
C ASN A 83 1.54 19.79 11.76
N ALA A 84 2.02 20.97 11.36
CA ALA A 84 3.01 21.78 12.06
C ALA A 84 2.43 23.11 12.61
N ALA A 85 1.15 23.12 12.98
CA ALA A 85 0.49 24.26 13.65
C ALA A 85 -0.02 23.84 15.03
#